data_AF-A0A5J4Q812-F1
#
_entry.id   AF-A0A5J4Q812-F1
#
_cell.length_a   1.000
_cell.length_b   1.000
_cell.length_c   1.000
_cell.angle_alpha   90.00
_cell.angle_beta   90.00
_cell.angle_gamma   90.00
#
_symmetry.space_group_name_H-M   'P 1'
#
loop_
_entity.id
_entity.type
_entity.pdbx_description
1 polymer ?
#
loop_
_entity_poly.entity_id
_entity_poly.type
_entity_poly.pdbx_seq_one_letter_code
_entity_poly.pdbx_strand_id
1 'polypeptide(L)' 'MQQTLFNQFIPTNLIFGCGSINRLATEQLPGKKALIVISSGTSMRKYGYLDKVVSLLKKNGATAVVFDKILPNPIKSHV' A
#
# COMPACT_ATOMS: atom_id res chain seq x y z
N MET A 1 21.29 -10.93 -38.75
CA MET A 1 20.97 -9.90 -37.74
C MET A 1 19.95 -10.51 -36.81
N GLN A 2 20.34 -10.82 -35.57
CA GLN A 2 19.44 -11.46 -34.61
C GLN A 2 18.54 -10.38 -34.00
N GLN A 3 17.23 -10.49 -34.23
CA GLN A 3 16.23 -9.63 -33.63
C GLN A 3 16.24 -9.88 -32.11
N THR A 4 16.66 -8.89 -31.33
CA THR A 4 16.56 -8.98 -29.86
C THR A 4 15.11 -8.75 -29.49
N LEU A 5 14.40 -9.82 -29.16
CA LEU A 5 13.00 -9.76 -28.74
C LEU A 5 12.95 -9.22 -27.30
N PHE A 6 12.50 -7.97 -27.12
CA PHE A 6 12.26 -7.38 -25.82
C PHE A 6 10.79 -7.55 -25.42
N ASN A 7 10.54 -7.98 -24.19
CA ASN A 7 9.20 -8.06 -23.61
C ASN A 7 9.20 -7.44 -22.20
N GLN A 8 8.19 -6.62 -21.90
CA GLN A 8 8.02 -5.92 -20.62
C GLN A 8 6.58 -6.09 -20.13
N PHE A 9 6.43 -6.59 -18.90
CA PHE A 9 5.14 -6.77 -18.24
C PHE A 9 5.12 -6.03 -16.90
N ILE A 10 4.32 -4.97 -16.82
CA ILE A 10 4.10 -4.20 -15.58
C ILE A 10 2.60 -4.19 -15.32
N PRO A 11 2.07 -5.12 -14.49
CA PRO A 11 0.64 -5.22 -14.22
C PRO A 11 0.11 -4.14 -13.26
N THR A 12 1.02 -3.37 -12.64
CA THR A 12 0.66 -2.37 -11.63
C THR A 12 -0.13 -1.22 -12.24
N ASN A 13 -1.34 -0.98 -11.74
CA ASN A 13 -2.09 0.24 -12.03
C ASN A 13 -1.46 1.44 -11.29
N LEU A 14 -0.73 2.29 -12.01
CA LEU A 14 -0.03 3.44 -11.45
C LEU A 14 -0.97 4.66 -11.33
N ILE A 15 -1.27 5.06 -10.10
CA ILE A 15 -2.07 6.26 -9.79
C ILE A 15 -1.14 7.33 -9.19
N PHE A 16 -0.86 8.40 -9.93
CA PHE A 16 0.14 9.40 -9.57
C PHE A 16 -0.42 10.83 -9.55
N GLY A 17 0.22 11.72 -8.76
CA GLY A 17 -0.09 13.14 -8.67
C GLY A 17 -0.43 13.61 -7.24
N CYS A 18 -0.38 14.93 -7.01
CA CYS A 18 -0.77 15.51 -5.73
C CYS A 18 -2.21 15.13 -5.37
N GLY A 19 -2.42 14.58 -4.18
CA GLY A 19 -3.74 14.16 -3.72
C GLY A 19 -4.23 12.82 -4.28
N SER A 20 -3.45 12.12 -5.12
CA SER A 20 -3.84 10.84 -5.74
C SER A 20 -4.27 9.78 -4.73
N ILE A 21 -3.66 9.77 -3.54
CA ILE A 21 -4.01 8.86 -2.44
C ILE A 21 -5.50 8.89 -2.09
N ASN A 22 -6.19 10.01 -2.29
CA ASN A 22 -7.62 10.14 -1.98
C ASN A 22 -8.49 9.19 -2.83
N ARG A 23 -8.00 8.75 -4.01
CA ARG A 23 -8.70 7.76 -4.84
C ARG A 23 -8.89 6.42 -4.11
N LEU A 24 -8.07 6.11 -3.12
CA LEU A 24 -8.22 4.90 -2.29
C LEU A 24 -9.62 4.79 -1.64
N ALA A 25 -10.36 5.89 -1.49
CA ALA A 25 -11.74 5.86 -1.01
C ALA A 25 -12.75 5.23 -1.98
N THR A 26 -12.40 5.11 -3.27
CA THR A 26 -13.31 4.65 -4.33
C THR A 26 -12.68 3.61 -5.27
N GLU A 27 -11.36 3.38 -5.20
CA GLU A 27 -10.68 2.37 -6.03
C GLU A 27 -11.21 0.96 -5.78
N GLN A 28 -11.16 0.11 -6.81
CA GLN A 28 -11.55 -1.29 -6.68
C GLN A 28 -10.52 -2.03 -5.82
N LEU A 29 -10.93 -2.49 -4.65
CA LEU A 29 -10.09 -3.28 -3.75
C LEU A 29 -10.28 -4.78 -4.00
N PRO A 30 -9.24 -5.61 -3.82
CA PRO A 30 -9.34 -7.06 -3.95
C PRO A 30 -10.15 -7.72 -2.81
N GLY A 31 -10.53 -6.96 -1.78
CA GLY A 31 -11.30 -7.47 -0.64
C GLY A 31 -11.81 -6.34 0.27
N LYS A 32 -12.43 -6.73 1.40
CA LYS A 32 -13.08 -5.82 2.36
C LYS A 32 -12.39 -5.72 3.72
N LYS A 33 -11.28 -6.44 3.92
CA LYS A 33 -10.46 -6.38 5.12
C LYS A 33 -8.99 -6.34 4.73
N ALA A 34 -8.32 -5.23 5.00
CA ALA A 34 -6.93 -5.00 4.66
C ALA A 34 -6.02 -5.26 5.87
N LEU A 35 -4.83 -5.80 5.60
CA LEU A 35 -3.71 -5.75 6.52
C LEU A 35 -2.80 -4.60 6.09
N ILE A 36 -2.68 -3.59 6.96
CA ILE A 36 -1.74 -2.50 6.76
C ILE A 36 -0.43 -2.88 7.42
N VAL A 37 0.63 -2.97 6.62
CA VAL A 37 1.98 -3.30 7.08
C VAL A 37 2.84 -2.05 6.99
N ILE A 38 3.43 -1.64 8.12
CA ILE A 38 4.38 -0.51 8.20
C ILE A 38 5.61 -0.90 9.02
N SER A 39 6.67 -0.10 8.90
CA SER A 39 7.87 -0.30 9.72
C SER A 39 7.60 0.00 11.20
N SER A 40 8.50 -0.47 12.06
CA SER A 40 8.53 -0.13 13.49
C SER A 40 8.91 1.32 13.79
N GLY A 41 9.08 2.15 12.75
CA GLY A 41 9.33 3.58 12.89
C GLY A 41 8.07 4.36 13.28
N THR A 42 8.26 5.57 13.79
CA THR A 42 7.14 6.42 14.26
C THR A 42 6.55 7.32 13.18
N SER A 43 7.22 7.47 12.03
CA SER A 43 6.86 8.45 10.98
C SER A 43 5.43 8.28 10.45
N MET A 44 5.02 7.05 10.15
CA MET A 44 3.69 6.76 9.60
C MET A 44 2.55 7.21 10.50
N ARG A 45 2.75 7.14 11.83
CA ARG A 45 1.80 7.63 12.83
C ARG A 45 1.98 9.12 13.06
N LYS A 46 3.21 9.58 13.30
CA LYS A 46 3.55 10.97 13.66
C LYS A 46 3.05 11.98 12.62
N TYR A 47 3.12 11.65 11.34
CA TYR A 47 2.71 12.54 10.25
C TYR A 47 1.29 12.28 9.73
N GLY A 48 0.52 11.40 10.37
CA GLY A 48 -0.88 11.14 10.03
C GLY A 48 -1.11 10.34 8.74
N TYR A 49 -0.06 9.77 8.14
CA TYR A 49 -0.18 8.96 6.91
C TYR A 49 -1.03 7.70 7.14
N LEU A 50 -0.81 7.02 8.27
CA LEU A 50 -1.57 5.82 8.62
C LEU A 50 -3.06 6.16 8.79
N ASP A 51 -3.37 7.22 9.55
CA ASP A 51 -4.76 7.63 9.80
C ASP A 51 -5.48 8.02 8.52
N LYS A 52 -4.77 8.69 7.60
CA LYS A 52 -5.30 9.02 6.28
C LYS A 52 -5.67 7.75 5.50
N VAL A 53 -4.79 6.76 5.44
CA VAL A 53 -5.04 5.49 4.73
C VAL A 53 -6.21 4.72 5.37
N VAL A 54 -6.23 4.59 6.70
CA VAL A 54 -7.31 3.91 7.44
C VAL A 54 -8.66 4.59 7.18
N SER A 55 -8.71 5.93 7.20
CA SER A 55 -9.91 6.71 6.90
C SER A 55 -10.40 6.47 5.47
N LEU A 56 -9.50 6.46 4.49
CA LEU A 56 -9.85 6.22 3.09
C LEU A 56 -10.35 4.79 2.84
N LEU A 57 -9.69 3.78 3.43
CA LEU A 57 -10.16 2.39 3.37
C LEU A 57 -11.55 2.25 3.99
N LYS A 58 -11.80 2.87 5.14
CA LYS A 58 -13.12 2.88 5.78
C LYS A 58 -14.18 3.53 4.88
N LYS A 59 -13.85 4.63 4.19
CA LYS A 59 -14.74 5.27 3.19
C LYS A 59 -15.04 4.34 2.01
N ASN A 60 -14.08 3.52 1.60
CA ASN A 60 -14.27 2.46 0.58
C ASN A 60 -15.00 1.21 1.12
N GLY A 61 -15.49 1.25 2.38
CA GLY A 61 -16.16 0.11 3.01
C GLY A 61 -15.22 -1.06 3.32
N ALA A 62 -13.91 -0.82 3.44
CA ALA A 62 -12.93 -1.80 3.88
C ALA A 62 -12.51 -1.54 5.33
N THR A 63 -12.45 -2.59 6.14
CA THR A 63 -11.85 -2.56 7.48
C THR A 63 -10.35 -2.79 7.38
N ALA A 64 -9.59 -2.39 8.41
CA ALA A 64 -8.14 -2.56 8.41
C ALA A 64 -7.61 -3.01 9.78
N VAL A 65 -6.55 -3.83 9.76
CA VAL A 65 -5.72 -4.17 10.92
C VAL A 65 -4.30 -3.70 10.63
N VAL A 66 -3.58 -3.20 11.64
CA VAL A 66 -2.23 -2.66 11.47
C VAL A 66 -1.20 -3.61 12.07
N PHE A 67 -0.14 -3.90 11.32
CA PHE A 67 1.08 -4.56 11.78
C PHE A 67 2.28 -3.63 11.57
N ASP A 68 2.86 -3.14 12.66
CA ASP A 68 3.86 -2.07 12.67
C ASP A 68 5.19 -2.51 13.30
N LYS A 69 5.61 -3.74 13.02
CA LYS A 69 6.82 -4.35 13.59
C LYS A 69 7.88 -4.71 12.53
N ILE A 70 7.74 -4.19 11.31
CA ILE A 70 8.69 -4.49 10.23
C ILE A 70 10.01 -3.74 10.47
N LEU A 71 11.11 -4.49 10.46
CA LEU A 71 12.47 -3.97 10.55
C LEU A 71 12.95 -3.49 9.17
N PRO A 72 13.93 -2.57 9.10
CA PRO A 72 14.51 -2.10 7.83
C PRO A 72 14.97 -3.23 6.90
N ASN A 73 15.52 -4.29 7.49
CA ASN A 73 15.84 -5.55 6.82
C ASN A 73 14.92 -6.65 7.39
N PRO A 74 13.78 -6.97 6.75
CA PRO A 74 12.82 -7.92 7.28
C PRO A 74 13.41 -9.32 7.48
N ILE A 75 12.96 -10.03 8.51
CA ILE A 75 13.36 -11.40 8.84
C ILE A 75 12.16 -12.34 8.76
N LYS A 76 12.42 -13.64 8.55
CA LYS A 76 11.37 -14.66 8.36
C LYS A 76 10.37 -14.76 9.52
N SER A 77 10.78 -14.49 10.76
CA SER A 77 9.88 -14.56 11.91
C SER A 77 8.83 -13.45 11.95
N HIS A 78 8.94 -12.43 11.11
CA HIS A 78 7.97 -11.32 11.02
C HIS A 78 7.04 -11.44 9.78
N VAL A 79 7.11 -12.55 9.02
CA VAL A 79 6.36 -12.77 7.77
C VAL A 79 5.54 -14.05 7.84
#